data_AF-A0A7Y5X160-F1
#
_entry.id   AF-A0A7Y5X160-F1
#
_cell.length_a   1.000
_cell.length_b   1.000
_cell.length_c   1.000
_cell.angle_alpha   90.00
_cell.angle_beta   90.00
_cell.angle_gamma   90.00
#
_symmetry.space_group_name_H-M   'P 1'
#
loop_
_entity.id
_entity.type
_entity.pdbx_description
1 polymer ?
#
loop_
_entity_poly.entity_id
_entity_poly.type
_entity_poly.pdbx_seq_one_letter_code
_entity_poly.pdbx_strand_id
1 'polypeptide(L)'
;ARGERIMGFGHRVYRAYDPRATVLKRTAMELGSPRVEVAAALEEAALKVLREKSPDRQLETNVEYWAAVVLDIADIPPDLTPAMFGCARVAGWSAHILEQKRTGRLIRPGARYVGPPPRPVSDVAK
;
A
#
# COMPACT_ATOMS: atom_id res chain seq x y z
N ALA A 1 17.96 -11.87 8.43
CA ALA A 1 18.00 -13.13 9.20
C ALA A 1 16.61 -13.73 9.49
N ARG A 2 15.59 -12.98 9.94
CA ARG A 2 14.28 -13.55 10.39
C ARG A 2 13.18 -13.73 9.32
N GLY A 3 13.45 -13.46 8.04
CA GLY A 3 12.45 -13.60 6.97
C GLY A 3 11.33 -12.53 6.94
N GLU A 4 11.37 -11.56 7.84
CA GLU A 4 10.41 -10.45 7.92
C GLU A 4 10.43 -9.55 6.67
N ARG A 5 9.29 -8.90 6.40
CA ARG A 5 9.16 -7.92 5.32
C ARG A 5 9.74 -6.58 5.76
N ILE A 6 10.42 -5.89 4.84
CA ILE A 6 10.82 -4.49 5.03
C ILE A 6 9.66 -3.61 4.56
N MET A 7 9.11 -2.80 5.46
CA MET A 7 7.99 -1.92 5.15
C MET A 7 8.43 -0.82 4.19
N GLY A 8 7.56 -0.44 3.25
CA GLY A 8 7.87 0.59 2.24
C GLY A 8 8.55 0.08 0.96
N PHE A 9 8.73 -1.24 0.81
CA PHE A 9 9.38 -1.83 -0.36
C PHE A 9 8.53 -2.96 -0.98
N GLY A 10 8.58 -3.01 -2.31
CA GLY A 10 7.79 -3.92 -3.13
C GLY A 10 6.39 -3.38 -3.43
N HIS A 11 5.92 -3.68 -4.65
CA HIS A 11 4.60 -3.27 -5.11
C HIS A 11 3.95 -4.41 -5.91
N ARG A 12 2.62 -4.53 -5.86
CA ARG A 12 1.88 -5.59 -6.59
C ARG A 12 1.83 -5.39 -8.11
N VAL A 13 2.18 -4.20 -8.58
CA VAL A 13 1.95 -3.73 -9.96
C VAL A 13 3.25 -3.17 -10.52
N TYR A 14 3.82 -2.15 -9.88
CA TYR A 14 5.15 -1.65 -10.24
C TYR A 14 6.22 -2.70 -9.96
N ARG A 15 7.01 -3.02 -11.00
CA ARG A 15 8.25 -3.80 -10.91
C ARG A 15 9.50 -2.90 -10.91
N ALA A 16 9.30 -1.61 -11.17
CA ALA A 16 10.32 -0.58 -11.07
C ALA A 16 9.99 0.35 -9.89
N TYR A 17 10.85 1.34 -9.68
CA TYR A 17 10.65 2.38 -8.69
C TYR A 17 9.28 3.06 -8.89
N ASP A 18 8.52 3.22 -7.81
CA ASP A 18 7.18 3.81 -7.88
C ASP A 18 7.29 5.30 -8.24
N PRO A 19 6.69 5.77 -9.34
CA PRO A 19 6.79 7.18 -9.74
C PRO A 19 6.22 8.13 -8.68
N ARG A 20 5.27 7.67 -7.86
CA ARG A 20 4.70 8.47 -6.77
C ARG A 20 5.69 8.61 -5.61
N ALA A 21 6.50 7.58 -5.35
CA ALA A 21 7.58 7.64 -4.38
C ALA A 21 8.61 8.70 -4.79
N THR A 22 8.90 8.84 -6.08
CA THR A 22 9.81 9.89 -6.60
C THR A 22 9.29 11.28 -6.30
N VAL A 23 7.99 11.52 -6.53
CA VAL A 23 7.35 12.81 -6.25
C VAL A 23 7.41 13.14 -4.76
N LEU A 24 7.06 12.17 -3.90
CA LEU A 24 7.05 12.37 -2.45
C LEU A 24 8.45 12.53 -1.87
N LYS A 25 9.46 11.81 -2.39
CA LYS A 25 10.86 12.00 -2.03
C LYS A 25 11.31 13.43 -2.31
N ARG A 26 10.99 13.96 -3.50
CA ARG A 26 11.29 15.35 -3.84
C ARG A 26 10.60 16.32 -2.88
N THR A 27 9.31 16.14 -2.61
CA THR A 27 8.58 16.97 -1.65
C THR A 27 9.18 16.90 -0.25
N ALA A 28 9.57 15.72 0.24
CA ALA A 28 10.23 15.58 1.54
C ALA A 28 11.57 16.35 1.59
N MET A 29 12.36 16.27 0.52
CA MET A 29 13.61 17.02 0.39
C MET A 29 13.38 18.54 0.38
N GLU A 30 12.33 19.02 -0.29
CA GLU A 30 11.95 20.43 -0.33
C GLU A 30 11.47 20.94 1.04
N LEU A 31 10.72 20.13 1.79
CA LEU A 31 10.22 20.49 3.13
C LEU A 31 11.34 20.53 4.18
N GLY A 32 12.34 19.65 4.06
CA GLY A 32 13.53 19.63 4.91
C GLY A 32 13.25 19.12 6.34
N SER A 33 13.95 18.06 6.75
CA SER A 33 13.93 17.55 8.13
C SER A 33 15.11 16.60 8.36
N PRO A 34 15.68 16.50 9.58
CA PRO A 34 16.68 15.48 9.90
C PRO A 34 16.23 14.05 9.57
N ARG A 35 14.92 13.80 9.58
CA ARG A 35 14.35 12.48 9.23
C ARG A 35 14.46 12.14 7.75
N VAL A 36 14.60 13.13 6.88
CA VAL A 36 14.75 12.92 5.43
C VAL A 36 16.09 12.27 5.10
N GLU A 37 17.17 12.71 5.75
CA GLU A 37 18.50 12.14 5.57
C GLU A 37 18.54 10.68 6.02
N VAL A 38 17.95 10.38 7.17
CA VAL A 38 17.81 9.02 7.69
C VAL A 38 16.97 8.16 6.74
N ALA A 39 15.85 8.68 6.25
CA ALA A 39 14.99 7.97 5.31
C ALA A 39 15.70 7.70 3.96
N ALA A 40 16.50 8.64 3.45
CA ALA A 40 17.26 8.46 2.22
C ALA A 40 18.35 7.38 2.39
N ALA A 41 19.11 7.43 3.48
CA ALA A 41 20.14 6.43 3.78
C ALA A 41 19.54 5.04 4.00
N LEU A 42 18.40 4.94 4.70
CA LEU A 42 17.69 3.69 4.91
C LEU A 42 17.15 3.13 3.59
N GLU A 43 16.63 3.98 2.70
CA GLU A 43 16.16 3.56 1.38
C GLU A 43 17.29 2.92 0.57
N GLU A 44 18.45 3.57 0.49
CA GLU A 44 19.61 3.06 -0.23
C GLU A 44 20.08 1.71 0.32
N ALA A 45 20.24 1.64 1.65
CA ALA A 45 20.67 0.41 2.33
C ALA A 45 19.66 -0.73 2.12
N ALA A 46 18.36 -0.45 2.25
CA ALA A 46 17.30 -1.43 2.05
C ALA A 46 17.27 -1.95 0.61
N LEU A 47 17.33 -1.06 -0.39
CA LEU A 47 17.35 -1.46 -1.80
C LEU A 47 18.56 -2.34 -2.13
N LYS A 48 19.75 -2.01 -1.60
CA LYS A 48 20.95 -2.83 -1.77
C LYS A 48 20.72 -4.24 -1.22
N VAL A 49 20.29 -4.36 0.03
CA VAL A 49 20.06 -5.65 0.69
C VAL A 49 18.95 -6.45 0.00
N LEU A 50 17.88 -5.79 -0.47
CA LEU A 50 16.77 -6.47 -1.15
C LEU A 50 17.18 -7.01 -2.52
N ARG A 51 18.00 -6.27 -3.29
CA ARG A 51 18.56 -6.75 -4.56
C ARG A 51 19.47 -7.96 -4.36
N GLU A 52 20.33 -7.93 -3.34
CA GLU A 52 21.22 -9.05 -3.01
C GLU A 52 20.46 -10.30 -2.55
N LYS A 53 19.42 -10.13 -1.73
CA LYS A 53 18.66 -11.24 -1.12
C LYS A 53 17.60 -11.82 -2.06
N SER A 54 17.11 -11.07 -3.03
CA SER A 54 16.02 -11.47 -3.91
C SER A 54 16.25 -11.00 -5.34
N PRO A 55 17.30 -11.50 -6.02
CA PRO A 55 17.67 -11.05 -7.36
C PRO A 55 16.55 -11.27 -8.39
N ASP A 56 15.75 -12.32 -8.22
CA ASP A 56 14.64 -12.65 -9.12
C ASP A 56 13.37 -11.83 -8.84
N ARG A 57 13.36 -11.00 -7.80
CA ARG A 57 12.23 -10.17 -7.40
C ARG A 57 12.65 -8.71 -7.29
N GLN A 58 12.18 -7.89 -8.21
CA GLN A 58 12.38 -6.44 -8.13
C GLN A 58 11.53 -5.87 -6.98
N LEU A 59 12.19 -5.61 -5.86
CA LEU A 59 11.63 -4.99 -4.67
C LEU A 59 12.14 -3.56 -4.59
N GLU A 60 11.41 -2.66 -5.21
CA GLU A 60 11.73 -1.23 -5.25
C GLU A 60 10.91 -0.45 -4.22
N THR A 61 11.30 0.78 -3.91
CA THR A 61 10.55 1.65 -2.98
C THR A 61 9.14 1.89 -3.48
N ASN A 62 8.16 1.76 -2.60
CA ASN A 62 6.77 2.08 -2.88
C ASN A 62 6.37 3.47 -2.34
N VAL A 63 5.19 3.94 -2.75
CA VAL A 63 4.68 5.25 -2.34
C VAL A 63 4.55 5.40 -0.83
N GLU A 64 4.24 4.32 -0.11
CA GLU A 64 4.01 4.34 1.34
C GLU A 64 5.25 4.77 2.13
N TYR A 65 6.45 4.44 1.64
CA TYR A 65 7.71 4.81 2.31
C TYR A 65 7.87 6.33 2.44
N TRP A 66 7.85 7.04 1.30
CA TRP A 66 8.01 8.49 1.29
C TRP A 66 6.75 9.24 1.76
N ALA A 67 5.57 8.62 1.64
CA ALA A 67 4.35 9.18 2.23
C ALA A 67 4.44 9.29 3.75
N ALA A 68 4.96 8.26 4.43
CA ALA A 68 5.14 8.28 5.88
C ALA A 68 6.07 9.41 6.31
N VAL A 69 7.19 9.63 5.61
CA VAL A 69 8.15 10.71 5.89
C VAL A 69 7.49 12.09 5.73
N VAL A 70 6.75 12.31 4.64
CA VAL A 70 6.09 13.61 4.40
C VAL A 70 5.02 13.90 5.46
N LEU A 71 4.20 12.92 5.82
CA LEU A 71 3.15 13.09 6.82
C LEU A 71 3.74 13.31 8.22
N ASP A 72 4.84 12.65 8.52
CA ASP A 72 5.56 12.80 9.77
C ASP A 72 6.23 14.18 9.89
N ILE A 73 6.78 14.74 8.80
CA ILE A 73 7.24 16.14 8.77
C ILE A 73 6.10 17.12 9.02
N ALA A 74 4.88 16.78 8.59
CA ALA A 74 3.68 17.58 8.82
C ALA A 74 3.03 17.34 10.20
N ASP A 75 3.73 16.66 11.13
CA ASP A 75 3.26 16.32 12.48
C ASP A 75 1.93 15.56 12.51
N ILE A 76 1.64 14.78 11.46
CA ILE A 76 0.45 13.94 11.42
C ILE A 76 0.69 12.67 12.25
N PRO A 77 -0.12 12.40 13.29
CA PRO A 77 -0.03 11.16 14.05
C PRO A 77 -0.15 9.93 13.14
N PRO A 78 0.63 8.85 13.37
CA PRO A 78 0.60 7.65 12.54
C PRO A 78 -0.81 7.06 12.35
N ASP A 79 -1.63 7.09 13.40
CA ASP A 79 -3.02 6.58 13.37
C ASP A 79 -3.93 7.37 12.41
N LEU A 80 -3.57 8.60 12.05
CA LEU A 80 -4.30 9.43 11.08
C LEU A 80 -3.79 9.27 9.64
N THR A 81 -2.70 8.54 9.41
CA THR A 81 -2.18 8.29 8.06
C THR A 81 -3.22 7.68 7.11
N PRO A 82 -4.05 6.69 7.52
CA PRO A 82 -5.11 6.17 6.67
C PRO A 82 -6.19 7.22 6.35
N ALA A 83 -6.49 8.14 7.29
CA ALA A 83 -7.45 9.23 7.07
C ALA A 83 -6.93 10.22 6.02
N MET A 84 -5.65 10.61 6.10
CA MET A 84 -5.00 11.48 5.10
C MET A 84 -5.01 10.86 3.71
N PHE A 85 -4.73 9.55 3.63
CA PHE A 85 -4.86 8.79 2.39
C PHE A 85 -6.31 8.82 1.86
N GLY A 86 -7.30 8.66 2.76
CA GLY A 86 -8.72 8.77 2.46
C GLY A 86 -9.08 10.12 1.84
N CYS A 87 -8.64 11.23 2.42
CA CYS A 87 -8.87 12.58 1.91
C CYS A 87 -8.41 12.72 0.45
N ALA A 88 -7.21 12.23 0.12
CA ALA A 88 -6.73 12.22 -1.27
C ALA A 88 -7.54 11.27 -2.17
N ARG A 89 -7.97 10.11 -1.65
CA ARG A 89 -8.61 9.06 -2.44
C ARG A 89 -10.08 9.34 -2.76
N VAL A 90 -10.77 10.19 -1.98
CA VAL A 90 -12.14 10.60 -2.25
C VAL A 90 -12.33 11.16 -3.66
N ALA A 91 -11.33 11.88 -4.20
CA ALA A 91 -11.37 12.36 -5.58
C ALA A 91 -11.47 11.20 -6.59
N GLY A 92 -10.63 10.17 -6.44
CA GLY A 92 -10.65 8.99 -7.30
C GLY A 92 -11.90 8.13 -7.12
N TRP A 93 -12.35 7.94 -5.87
CA TRP A 93 -13.59 7.22 -5.59
C TRP A 93 -14.79 7.90 -6.24
N SER A 94 -14.90 9.22 -6.09
CA SER A 94 -15.99 10.00 -6.69
C SER A 94 -15.97 9.90 -8.21
N ALA A 95 -14.79 10.03 -8.82
CA ALA A 95 -14.64 9.90 -10.28
C ALA A 95 -15.07 8.51 -10.77
N HIS A 96 -14.59 7.43 -10.14
CA HIS A 96 -14.97 6.07 -10.53
C HIS A 96 -16.44 5.75 -10.26
N ILE A 97 -17.06 6.32 -9.21
CA ILE A 97 -18.51 6.18 -8.98
C ILE A 97 -19.30 6.82 -10.13
N LEU A 98 -18.91 8.04 -10.55
CA LEU A 98 -19.57 8.73 -11.66
C LEU A 98 -19.40 7.98 -12.98
N GLU A 99 -18.21 7.41 -13.21
CA GLU A 99 -17.94 6.56 -14.37
C GLU A 99 -18.78 5.27 -14.33
N GLN A 100 -18.79 4.55 -13.22
CA GLN A 100 -19.58 3.32 -13.05
C GLN A 100 -21.08 3.58 -13.22
N LYS A 101 -21.60 4.72 -12.71
CA LYS A 101 -23.00 5.12 -12.87
C LYS A 101 -23.41 5.19 -14.35
N ARG A 102 -22.51 5.60 -15.25
CA ARG A 102 -22.80 5.66 -16.70
C ARG A 102 -22.89 4.28 -17.35
N THR A 103 -22.29 3.26 -16.75
CA THR A 103 -22.40 1.88 -17.26
C THR A 103 -23.78 1.26 -17.02
N GLY A 104 -24.49 1.71 -15.97
CA GLY A 104 -25.76 1.12 -15.53
C GLY A 104 -25.66 -0.35 -15.07
N ARG A 105 -24.46 -0.89 -14.86
CA ARG A 105 -24.25 -2.31 -14.54
C ARG A 105 -24.08 -2.55 -13.04
N LEU A 106 -24.87 -3.48 -12.50
CA LEU A 106 -24.71 -4.02 -11.15
C LEU A 106 -23.51 -4.97 -11.10
N ILE A 107 -22.63 -4.79 -10.10
CA ILE A 107 -21.54 -5.72 -9.81
C ILE A 107 -22.07 -6.74 -8.78
N ARG A 108 -22.35 -7.97 -9.23
CA ARG A 108 -22.87 -9.05 -8.38
C ARG A 108 -22.12 -10.37 -8.62
N PRO A 109 -20.95 -10.59 -8.00
CA PRO A 109 -20.23 -11.85 -8.12
C PRO A 109 -20.99 -12.99 -7.43
N GLY A 110 -20.81 -14.21 -7.92
CA GLY A 110 -21.27 -15.43 -7.26
C GLY A 110 -20.22 -15.97 -6.28
N ALA A 111 -20.63 -16.91 -5.43
CA ALA A 111 -19.75 -17.68 -4.57
C ALA A 111 -20.02 -19.17 -4.75
N ARG A 112 -18.96 -19.99 -4.66
CA ARG A 112 -19.09 -21.45 -4.61
C ARG A 112 -19.15 -21.90 -3.16
N TYR A 113 -20.28 -22.45 -2.74
CA TYR A 113 -20.39 -23.09 -1.44
C TYR A 113 -19.61 -24.41 -1.46
N VAL A 114 -18.68 -24.57 -0.53
CA VAL A 114 -17.84 -25.77 -0.34
C VAL A 114 -18.04 -26.38 1.05
N GLY A 115 -19.12 -25.98 1.73
CA GLY A 115 -19.48 -26.53 3.03
C GLY A 115 -20.25 -27.86 2.90
N PRO A 116 -20.63 -28.45 4.04
CA PRO A 116 -21.37 -29.70 4.07
C PRO A 116 -22.70 -29.62 3.31
N PRO A 117 -23.17 -30.71 2.70
CA PRO A 117 -24.52 -30.76 2.12
C PRO A 117 -25.59 -30.54 3.21
N PRO A 118 -26.86 -30.33 2.82
CA PRO A 118 -27.96 -30.24 3.77
C PRO A 118 -27.93 -31.41 4.77
N ARG A 119 -28.01 -31.08 6.06
CA ARG A 119 -27.99 -32.05 7.17
C ARG A 119 -29.14 -31.79 8.15
N PRO A 120 -29.65 -32.82 8.83
CA PRO A 120 -30.65 -32.67 9.88
C PRO A 120 -30.17 -31.74 11.00
N VAL A 121 -31.10 -31.08 11.68
CA VAL A 121 -30.80 -30.20 12.84
C VAL A 121 -30.07 -30.97 13.95
N SER A 122 -30.39 -32.26 14.14
CA SER A 122 -29.74 -33.13 15.12
C SER A 122 -28.22 -33.22 14.96
N ASP A 123 -27.73 -33.03 13.74
CA ASP A 123 -26.33 -33.27 13.40
C ASP A 123 -25.50 -31.98 13.52
N VAL A 124 -26.12 -30.85 13.87
CA VAL A 124 -25.48 -29.53 13.98
C VAL A 124 -24.72 -29.35 15.31
N ALA A 125 -25.11 -30.07 16.37
CA ALA A 125 -24.70 -29.81 17.74
C ALA A 125 -23.85 -30.92 18.41
N LYS A 126 -23.10 -31.71 17.63
CA LYS A 126 -22.04 -32.59 18.16
C LYS A 126 -20.68 -32.04 17.82
#